data_AF-A0A6N8XR56-F1
#
_entry.id   AF-A0A6N8XR56-F1
#
_cell.length_a   1.000
_cell.length_b   1.000
_cell.length_c   1.000
_cell.angle_alpha   90.00
_cell.angle_beta   90.00
_cell.angle_gamma   90.00
#
_symmetry.space_group_name_H-M   'P 1'
#
loop_
_entity.id
_entity.type
_entity.pdbx_description
1 polymer ?
#
loop_
_entity_poly.entity_id
_entity_poly.type
_entity_poly.pdbx_seq_one_letter_code
_entity_poly.pdbx_strand_id
1 'polypeptide(L)'
;MRTALTIDPDVEELLRREIRRTGRSMKAVVNDALRAGLGVEGEPRRAPRYAVEAHAFGFRPGVDVDRLNRLVDEIEAEHIARQLDR
;
A
#
# COMPACT_ATOMS: atom_id res chain seq x y z
N MET A 1 27.35 26.74 -0.90
CA MET A 1 27.40 28.13 -0.36
C MET A 1 27.14 28.10 1.14
N ARG A 2 27.75 29.00 1.92
CA ARG A 2 27.43 29.20 3.35
C ARG A 2 26.64 30.50 3.47
N THR A 3 25.43 30.41 3.99
CA THR A 3 24.54 31.54 4.21
C THR A 3 24.06 31.49 5.65
N ALA A 4 24.01 32.64 6.32
CA ALA A 4 23.35 32.78 7.60
C ALA A 4 21.90 33.24 7.35
N LEU A 5 20.94 32.55 7.93
CA LEU A 5 19.51 32.83 7.81
C LEU A 5 18.92 32.91 9.21
N THR A 6 18.08 33.90 9.46
CA THR A 6 17.26 33.98 10.67
C THR A 6 16.03 33.08 10.48
N ILE A 7 15.75 32.23 11.46
CA ILE A 7 14.60 31.31 11.47
C ILE A 7 13.68 31.70 12.61
N ASP A 8 12.39 31.79 12.33
CA ASP A 8 11.37 32.09 13.34
C ASP A 8 11.23 30.94 14.35
N PRO A 9 10.83 31.22 15.61
CA PRO A 9 10.79 30.21 16.67
C PRO A 9 9.90 29.00 16.37
N ASP A 10 8.81 29.20 15.64
CA ASP A 10 7.90 28.13 15.21
C ASP A 10 8.58 27.20 14.18
N VAL A 11 9.30 27.77 13.21
CA VAL A 11 10.06 27.02 12.21
C VAL A 11 11.23 26.27 12.84
N GLU A 12 11.90 26.86 13.84
CA GLU A 12 12.96 26.17 14.58
C GLU A 12 12.43 24.90 15.26
N GLU A 13 11.26 24.98 15.89
CA GLU A 13 10.64 23.83 16.56
C GLU A 13 10.23 22.74 15.56
N LEU A 14 9.70 23.13 14.40
CA LEU A 14 9.40 22.20 13.30
C LEU A 14 10.67 21.46 12.83
N LEU A 15 11.78 22.18 12.65
CA LEU A 15 13.06 21.59 12.25
C LEU A 15 13.61 20.64 13.31
N ARG A 16 13.54 21.01 14.60
CA ARG A 16 13.98 20.15 15.71
C ARG A 16 13.19 18.85 15.76
N ARG A 17 11.87 18.91 15.60
CA ARG A 17 11.02 17.71 15.54
C ARG A 17 11.42 16.81 14.37
N GLU A 18 11.67 17.38 13.21
CA GLU A 18 12.01 16.65 12.00
C GLU A 18 13.40 16.00 12.06
N ILE A 19 14.36 16.69 12.68
CA ILE A 19 15.69 16.13 12.99
C ILE A 19 15.55 14.92 13.92
N ARG A 20 14.76 15.03 14.99
CA ARG A 20 14.52 13.90 15.91
C ARG A 20 13.81 12.73 15.22
N ARG A 21 12.85 13.02 14.34
CA ARG A 21 12.08 12.01 13.60
C ARG A 21 12.93 11.22 12.60
N THR A 22 13.83 11.91 11.90
CA THR A 22 14.61 11.32 10.80
C THR A 22 16.03 10.91 11.18
N GLY A 23 16.57 11.43 12.29
CA GLY A 23 17.97 11.27 12.69
C GLY A 23 18.97 12.00 11.78
N ARG A 24 18.49 12.86 10.86
CA ARG A 24 19.33 13.57 9.89
C ARG A 24 19.91 14.87 10.47
N SER A 25 21.04 15.31 9.92
CA SER A 25 21.65 16.59 10.31
C SER A 25 20.74 17.79 10.00
N MET A 26 20.83 18.86 10.79
CA MET A 26 20.08 20.11 10.55
C MET A 26 20.28 20.66 9.13
N LYS A 27 21.50 20.59 8.59
CA LYS A 27 21.79 20.99 7.21
C LYS A 27 20.98 20.18 6.19
N ALA A 28 20.89 18.87 6.38
CA ALA A 28 20.14 18.01 5.45
C ALA A 28 18.66 18.36 5.49
N VAL A 29 18.07 18.39 6.70
CA VAL A 29 16.65 18.70 6.90
C VAL A 29 16.29 20.08 6.33
N VAL A 30 17.08 21.12 6.60
CA VAL A 30 16.83 22.48 6.09
C VAL A 30 16.90 22.52 4.57
N ASN A 31 17.91 21.91 3.96
CA ASN A 31 18.03 21.93 2.50
C ASN A 31 16.92 21.14 1.83
N ASP A 32 16.55 19.97 2.36
CA ASP A 32 15.46 19.15 1.82
C ASP A 32 14.13 19.91 1.90
N ALA A 33 13.84 20.54 3.05
CA ALA A 33 12.65 21.38 3.21
C ALA A 33 12.63 22.57 2.24
N LEU A 34 13.77 23.24 2.04
CA LEU A 34 13.88 24.34 1.07
C LEU A 34 13.70 23.86 -0.37
N ARG A 35 14.27 22.70 -0.75
CA ARG A 35 14.10 22.15 -2.10
C ARG A 35 12.65 21.77 -2.36
N ALA A 36 11.98 21.16 -1.39
CA ALA A 36 10.56 20.85 -1.47
C ALA A 36 9.71 22.13 -1.58
N GLY A 37 9.98 23.15 -0.76
CA GLY A 37 9.27 24.43 -0.79
C GLY A 37 9.50 25.25 -2.07
N LEU A 38 10.69 25.14 -2.67
CA LEU A 38 11.03 25.79 -3.95
C LEU A 38 10.62 24.95 -5.17
N GLY A 39 9.99 23.79 -4.99
CA GLY A 39 9.56 22.91 -6.09
C GLY A 39 10.71 22.30 -6.90
N VAL A 40 11.93 22.29 -6.33
CA VAL A 40 13.14 21.72 -6.97
C VAL A 40 13.09 20.19 -6.94
N GLU A 41 12.55 19.64 -5.87
CA GLU A 41 12.08 18.26 -5.85
C GLU A 41 10.66 18.31 -6.43
N GLY A 42 10.54 17.98 -7.72
CA GLY A 42 9.26 17.99 -8.42
C GLY A 42 8.17 17.27 -7.62
N GLU A 43 6.92 17.70 -7.76
CA GLU A 43 5.77 17.15 -7.01
C GLU A 43 5.93 15.64 -6.84
N PRO A 44 5.79 15.10 -5.60
CA PRO A 44 5.82 13.67 -5.40
C PRO A 44 4.83 13.07 -6.38
N ARG A 45 5.33 12.35 -7.40
CA ARG A 45 4.49 11.79 -8.46
C ARG A 45 3.39 11.06 -7.74
N ARG A 46 2.16 11.58 -7.86
CA ARG A 46 0.99 10.96 -7.25
C ARG A 46 1.04 9.50 -7.66
N ALA A 47 1.23 8.61 -6.69
CA ALA A 47 1.16 7.19 -6.98
C ALA A 47 -0.19 6.95 -7.67
N PRO A 48 -0.24 6.16 -8.75
CA PRO A 48 -1.51 5.84 -9.38
C PRO A 48 -2.45 5.29 -8.31
N ARG A 49 -3.74 5.62 -8.41
CA ARG A 49 -4.75 5.09 -7.50
C ARG A 49 -4.65 3.56 -7.52
N TYR A 50 -4.69 2.95 -6.35
CA TYR A 50 -4.75 1.50 -6.25
C TYR A 50 -5.96 0.99 -7.04
N ALA A 51 -5.72 0.06 -7.95
CA ALA A 51 -6.73 -0.59 -8.77
C ALA A 51 -6.62 -2.10 -8.58
N VAL A 52 -7.76 -2.76 -8.40
CA VAL A 52 -7.84 -4.23 -8.32
C VAL A 52 -8.08 -4.75 -9.74
N GLU A 53 -7.16 -5.57 -10.24
CA GLU A 53 -7.36 -6.35 -11.46
C GLU A 53 -8.07 -7.66 -11.10
N ALA A 54 -9.36 -7.77 -11.44
CA ALA A 54 -10.13 -8.97 -11.18
C ALA A 54 -9.72 -10.10 -12.14
N HIS A 55 -9.42 -11.28 -11.58
CA HIS A 55 -9.12 -12.47 -12.37
C HIS A 55 -10.40 -13.31 -12.58
N ALA A 56 -10.72 -13.61 -13.84
CA ALA A 56 -11.86 -14.46 -14.18
C ALA A 56 -11.48 -15.95 -14.05
N PHE A 57 -11.80 -16.57 -12.91
CA PHE A 57 -11.48 -17.97 -12.62
C PHE A 57 -12.34 -19.01 -13.36
N GLY A 58 -13.38 -18.60 -14.09
CA GLY A 58 -14.16 -19.51 -14.95
C GLY A 58 -14.98 -20.56 -14.19
N PHE A 59 -15.54 -20.21 -13.03
CA PHE A 59 -16.35 -21.14 -12.24
C PHE A 59 -17.64 -21.58 -12.96
N ARG A 60 -18.04 -22.83 -12.72
CA ARG A 60 -19.29 -23.39 -13.25
C ARG A 60 -20.49 -22.70 -12.58
N PRO A 61 -21.56 -22.35 -13.34
CA PRO A 61 -22.79 -21.82 -12.75
C PRO A 61 -23.37 -22.78 -11.70
N GLY A 62 -23.86 -22.21 -10.59
CA GLY A 62 -24.42 -22.98 -9.47
C GLY A 62 -23.41 -23.46 -8.43
N VAL A 63 -22.10 -23.28 -8.69
CA VAL A 63 -21.05 -23.54 -7.68
C VAL A 63 -20.86 -22.29 -6.82
N ASP A 64 -21.10 -22.43 -5.52
CA ASP A 64 -20.77 -21.42 -4.52
C ASP A 64 -19.28 -21.47 -4.19
N VAL A 65 -18.53 -20.46 -4.65
CA VAL A 65 -17.07 -20.34 -4.47
C VAL A 65 -16.67 -20.15 -3.01
N ASP A 66 -17.57 -19.66 -2.16
CA ASP A 66 -17.32 -19.50 -0.72
C ASP A 66 -17.61 -20.80 0.06
N ARG A 67 -18.11 -21.84 -0.61
CA ARG A 67 -18.51 -23.12 0.01
C ARG A 67 -18.02 -24.34 -0.76
N LEU A 68 -16.78 -24.29 -1.27
CA LEU A 68 -16.18 -25.39 -2.04
C LEU A 68 -16.11 -26.72 -1.29
N ASN A 69 -16.07 -26.72 0.05
CA ASN A 69 -16.12 -27.95 0.83
C ASN A 69 -17.40 -28.75 0.59
N ARG A 70 -18.54 -28.08 0.40
CA ARG A 70 -19.81 -28.76 0.11
C ARG A 70 -19.82 -29.41 -1.26
N LEU A 71 -19.21 -28.75 -2.24
CA LEU A 71 -19.06 -29.31 -3.58
C LEU A 71 -18.23 -30.61 -3.53
N VAL A 72 -17.21 -30.67 -2.68
CA VAL A 72 -16.45 -31.91 -2.44
C VAL A 72 -17.36 -33.00 -1.89
N ASP A 73 -18.13 -32.70 -0.83
CA ASP A 73 -19.07 -33.65 -0.21
C ASP A 73 -20.10 -34.19 -1.23
N GLU A 74 -20.65 -33.32 -2.08
CA GLU A 74 -21.60 -33.68 -3.15
C GLU A 74 -20.97 -34.63 -4.17
N ILE A 75 -19.75 -34.32 -4.64
CA ILE A 75 -19.02 -35.16 -5.60
C ILE A 75 -18.72 -36.55 -5.00
N GLU A 76 -18.34 -36.60 -3.72
CA GLU A 76 -18.09 -37.86 -3.02
C GLU A 76 -19.37 -38.69 -2.86
N ALA A 77 -20.48 -38.07 -2.46
CA ALA A 77 -21.77 -38.74 -2.34
C ALA A 77 -22.24 -39.33 -3.68
N GLU A 78 -22.10 -38.57 -4.78
CA GLU A 78 -22.39 -39.07 -6.12
C GLU A 78 -21.50 -40.26 -6.51
N HIS A 79 -20.20 -40.22 -6.17
CA HIS A 79 -19.27 -41.29 -6.47
C HIS A 79 -19.66 -42.59 -5.75
N ILE A 80 -19.97 -42.51 -4.45
CA ILE A 80 -20.37 -43.65 -3.62
C ILE A 80 -21.70 -44.23 -4.14
N ALA A 81 -22.67 -43.38 -4.46
CA ALA A 81 -23.95 -43.83 -5.01
C ALA A 81 -23.76 -44.65 -6.30
N ARG A 82 -22.89 -44.20 -7.21
CA ARG A 82 -22.58 -44.94 -8.45
C ARG A 82 -21.87 -46.27 -8.22
N GLN A 83 -21.09 -46.40 -7.13
CA GLN A 83 -20.44 -47.67 -6.77
C GLN A 83 -21.43 -48.69 -6.19
N LEU A 84 -22.44 -48.21 -5.46
CA LEU A 84 -23.46 -49.06 -4.83
C LEU A 84 -24.53 -49.56 -5.82
N ASP A 85 -24.80 -48.81 -6.90
CA ASP A 85 -25.73 -49.18 -7.97
C ASP A 85 -25.16 -50.24 -8.96
N ARG A 86 -23.98 -50.81 -8.68
CA ARG A 86 -23.26 -51.76 -9.55
C ARG A 86 -23.09 -53.12 -8.90
#